data_AF-A0A3S8U762-F1
#
_entry.id   AF-A0A3S8U762-F1
#
_cell.length_a   1.000
_cell.length_b   1.000
_cell.length_c   1.000
_cell.angle_alpha   90.00
_cell.angle_beta   90.00
_cell.angle_gamma   90.00
#
_symmetry.space_group_name_H-M   'P 1'
#
loop_
_entity.id
_entity.type
_entity.pdbx_description
1 polymer ?
#
loop_
_entity_poly.entity_id
_entity_poly.type
_entity_poly.pdbx_seq_one_letter_code
_entity_poly.pdbx_strand_id
1 'polypeptide(L)'
;MEFLNVIVAALAAFGFGAVWYIAMSRPWMAASGVTEAEQKASGPTPFVVGLAAMVLVAGMMRHLLATSGVTTVGGGAVAGLGVGAFLVMPWVAMNYAFALRKPSLTVIDGVNAVVGCTIMGAVLNAF
;
A
#
# COMPACT_ATOMS: atom_id res chain seq x y z
N MET A 1 1.77 7.35 -22.19
CA MET A 1 0.46 7.13 -21.54
C MET A 1 0.64 6.13 -20.41
N GLU A 2 0.88 4.85 -20.72
CA GLU A 2 1.08 3.77 -19.73
C GLU A 2 2.02 4.05 -18.54
N PHE A 3 3.20 4.64 -18.79
CA PHE A 3 4.15 4.96 -17.72
C PHE A 3 3.65 6.08 -16.80
N LEU A 4 2.90 7.04 -17.33
CA LEU A 4 2.31 8.11 -16.53
C LEU A 4 1.23 7.55 -15.61
N ASN A 5 0.40 6.62 -16.10
CA ASN A 5 -0.63 5.94 -15.31
C ASN A 5 -0.01 5.25 -14.07
N VAL A 6 1.14 4.59 -14.24
CA VAL A 6 1.87 3.95 -13.14
C VAL A 6 2.32 4.96 -12.09
N ILE A 7 2.91 6.08 -12.51
CA ILE A 7 3.37 7.11 -11.57
C ILE A 7 2.19 7.75 -10.83
N VAL A 8 1.10 8.07 -11.53
CA VAL A 8 -0.10 8.66 -10.93
C VAL A 8 -0.74 7.69 -9.93
N ALA A 9 -0.85 6.40 -10.28
CA ALA A 9 -1.40 5.38 -9.37
C ALA A 9 -0.52 5.16 -8.14
N ALA A 10 0.81 5.15 -8.31
CA ALA A 10 1.75 5.05 -7.20
C ALA A 10 1.65 6.25 -6.25
N LEU A 11 1.58 7.48 -6.79
CA LEU A 11 1.43 8.70 -5.99
C LEU A 11 0.07 8.75 -5.28
N ALA A 12 -1.02 8.30 -5.92
CA ALA A 12 -2.34 8.23 -5.30
C ALA A 12 -2.35 7.28 -4.09
N ALA A 13 -1.79 6.07 -4.24
CA ALA A 13 -1.68 5.10 -3.15
C ALA A 13 -0.73 5.59 -2.04
N PHE A 14 0.41 6.18 -2.41
CA PHE A 14 1.37 6.73 -1.44
C PHE A 14 0.78 7.90 -0.65
N GLY A 15 0.08 8.81 -1.33
CA GLY A 15 -0.61 9.94 -0.71
C GLY A 15 -1.71 9.48 0.26
N PHE A 16 -2.49 8.47 -0.12
CA PHE A 16 -3.43 7.84 0.81
C PHE A 16 -2.71 7.26 2.03
N GLY A 17 -1.60 6.53 1.83
CA GLY A 17 -0.83 5.96 2.93
C GLY A 17 -0.31 7.02 3.90
N ALA A 18 0.17 8.16 3.39
CA ALA A 18 0.57 9.28 4.22
C ALA A 18 -0.58 9.79 5.10
N VAL A 19 -1.77 10.02 4.51
CA VAL A 19 -2.96 10.44 5.26
C VAL A 19 -3.39 9.39 6.29
N TRP A 20 -3.38 8.11 5.91
CA TRP A 20 -3.73 7.00 6.78
C TRP A 20 -2.81 6.92 8.00
N TYR A 21 -1.49 6.95 7.81
CA TYR A 21 -0.53 6.88 8.92
C TYR A 21 -0.47 8.15 9.76
N ILE A 22 -0.81 9.31 9.22
CA ILE A 22 -1.02 10.52 10.05
C ILE A 22 -2.22 10.31 10.98
N ALA A 23 -3.36 9.87 10.43
CA ALA A 23 -4.57 9.62 11.20
C ALA A 23 -4.41 8.48 12.23
N MET A 24 -3.63 7.44 11.89
CA MET A 24 -3.39 6.27 12.73
C MET A 24 -2.06 6.34 13.51
N SER A 25 -1.42 7.50 13.57
CA SER A 25 -0.08 7.67 14.16
C SER A 25 0.05 7.09 15.56
N ARG A 26 -0.87 7.45 16.47
CA ARG A 26 -0.89 6.96 17.86
C ARG A 26 -1.06 5.44 17.98
N PRO A 27 -2.13 4.82 17.44
CA PRO A 27 -2.28 3.36 17.53
C PRO A 27 -1.18 2.61 16.77
N TRP A 28 -0.66 3.16 15.67
CA TRP A 28 0.46 2.58 14.93
C TRP A 28 1.73 2.56 15.77
N MET A 29 2.14 3.68 16.40
CA MET A 29 3.32 3.72 17.28
C MET A 29 3.19 2.76 18.46
N ALA A 30 2.00 2.69 19.07
CA ALA A 30 1.72 1.76 20.17
C ALA A 30 1.79 0.28 19.73
N ALA A 31 1.49 -0.01 18.46
CA ALA A 31 1.52 -1.36 17.89
C ALA A 31 2.89 -1.77 17.35
N SER A 32 3.59 -0.84 16.68
CA SER A 32 4.89 -1.04 16.06
C SER A 32 6.02 -1.04 17.09
N GLY A 33 5.86 -0.31 18.19
CA GLY A 33 6.89 -0.06 19.19
C GLY A 33 7.89 1.03 18.77
N VAL A 34 7.68 1.67 17.62
CA VAL A 34 8.53 2.76 17.14
C VAL A 34 8.22 4.02 17.94
N THR A 35 9.27 4.61 18.51
CA THR A 35 9.20 5.88 19.25
C THR A 35 9.26 7.08 18.30
N GLU A 36 8.76 8.24 18.75
CA GLU A 36 8.89 9.49 17.97
C GLU A 36 10.35 9.87 17.70
N ALA A 37 11.25 9.55 18.63
CA ALA A 37 12.68 9.81 18.49
C ALA A 37 13.29 8.97 17.36
N GLU A 38 12.97 7.67 17.30
CA GLU A 38 13.40 6.78 16.21
C GLU A 38 12.80 7.21 14.87
N GLN A 39 11.52 7.59 14.86
CA GLN A 39 10.87 8.07 13.64
C GLN A 39 11.57 9.33 13.09
N LYS A 40 11.87 10.31 13.96
CA LYS A 40 12.62 11.52 13.56
C LYS A 40 14.03 11.21 13.11
N ALA A 41 14.72 10.27 13.77
CA ALA A 41 16.08 9.86 13.43
C ALA A 41 16.16 9.11 12.08
N SER A 42 15.06 8.47 11.65
CA SER A 42 15.02 7.70 10.39
C SER A 42 15.20 8.55 9.12
N GLY A 43 15.00 9.87 9.21
CA GLY A 43 15.18 10.79 8.10
C GLY A 43 14.27 10.49 6.90
N PRO A 44 14.68 10.86 5.67
CA PRO A 44 13.84 10.69 4.47
C PRO A 44 13.81 9.26 3.94
N THR A 45 14.68 8.37 4.43
CA THR A 45 14.91 7.03 3.85
C THR A 45 13.64 6.18 3.75
N PRO A 46 12.78 6.06 4.78
CA PRO A 46 11.55 5.27 4.67
C PRO A 46 10.59 5.80 3.59
N PHE A 47 10.53 7.11 3.38
CA PHE A 47 9.67 7.71 2.35
C PHE A 47 10.18 7.41 0.94
N VAL A 48 11.50 7.45 0.73
CA VAL A 48 12.12 7.10 -0.56
C VAL A 48 11.88 5.62 -0.88
N VAL A 49 12.12 4.73 0.10
CA VAL A 49 11.87 3.30 -0.06
C VAL A 49 10.39 3.03 -0.33
N GLY A 50 9.49 3.68 0.43
CA GLY A 50 8.04 3.54 0.26
C GLY A 50 7.58 3.99 -1.12
N LEU A 51 8.05 5.16 -1.61
CA LEU A 51 7.68 5.67 -2.93
C LEU A 51 8.18 4.75 -4.05
N ALA A 52 9.43 4.30 -3.97
CA ALA A 52 10.00 3.35 -4.93
C ALA A 52 9.20 2.03 -4.94
N ALA A 53 8.84 1.50 -3.77
CA ALA A 53 8.00 0.32 -3.65
C ALA A 53 6.61 0.53 -4.28
N MET A 54 5.98 1.69 -4.06
CA MET A 54 4.67 1.99 -4.68
C MET A 54 4.75 2.04 -6.20
N VAL A 55 5.82 2.59 -6.78
CA VAL A 55 6.02 2.59 -8.24
C VAL A 55 6.18 1.17 -8.79
N LEU A 56 6.94 0.32 -8.10
CA LEU A 56 7.11 -1.09 -8.50
C LEU A 56 5.79 -1.87 -8.42
N VAL A 57 5.04 -1.71 -7.32
CA VAL A 57 3.73 -2.34 -7.16
C VAL A 57 2.76 -1.86 -8.23
N ALA A 58 2.71 -0.55 -8.51
CA ALA A 58 1.86 0.00 -9.56
C ALA A 58 2.23 -0.53 -10.96
N GLY A 59 3.52 -0.65 -11.26
CA GLY A 59 4.00 -1.22 -12.52
C GLY A 59 3.57 -2.68 -12.69
N MET A 60 3.72 -3.50 -11.64
CA MET A 60 3.34 -4.90 -11.67
C MET A 60 1.82 -5.08 -11.71
N MET A 61 1.07 -4.29 -10.93
CA MET A 61 -0.39 -4.31 -10.95
C MET A 61 -0.92 -3.92 -12.33
N ARG A 62 -0.36 -2.90 -12.98
CA ARG A 62 -0.72 -2.55 -14.36
C ARG A 62 -0.58 -3.76 -15.29
N HIS A 63 0.55 -4.45 -15.23
CA HIS A 63 0.79 -5.65 -16.05
C HIS A 63 -0.23 -6.76 -15.76
N LEU A 64 -0.48 -7.06 -14.48
CA LEU A 64 -1.45 -8.08 -14.07
C LEU A 64 -2.87 -7.74 -14.54
N LEU A 65 -3.32 -6.50 -14.36
CA LEU A 65 -4.66 -6.07 -14.74
C LEU A 65 -4.85 -6.11 -16.26
N ALA A 66 -3.86 -5.62 -17.02
CA ALA A 66 -3.89 -5.64 -18.48
C ALA A 66 -3.91 -7.08 -19.04
N THR A 67 -3.05 -7.96 -18.52
CA THR A 67 -3.02 -9.39 -18.93
C THR A 67 -4.28 -10.15 -18.53
N SER A 68 -4.97 -9.72 -17.47
CA SER A 68 -6.25 -10.30 -17.03
C SER A 68 -7.47 -9.72 -17.75
N GLY A 69 -7.27 -8.80 -18.71
CA GLY A 69 -8.37 -8.16 -19.46
C GLY A 69 -9.21 -7.19 -18.63
N VAL A 70 -8.69 -6.70 -17.50
CA VAL A 70 -9.37 -5.69 -16.68
C VAL A 70 -9.19 -4.33 -17.36
N THR A 71 -10.29 -3.69 -17.72
CA THR A 71 -10.30 -2.43 -18.49
C THR A 71 -11.20 -1.35 -17.89
N THR A 72 -11.92 -1.65 -16.81
CA THR A 72 -12.84 -0.69 -16.16
C THR A 72 -12.30 -0.24 -14.81
N VAL A 73 -12.59 1.00 -14.41
CA VAL A 73 -12.24 1.53 -13.08
C VAL A 73 -12.74 0.64 -11.96
N GLY A 74 -14.01 0.21 -12.04
CA GLY A 74 -14.61 -0.69 -11.04
C GLY A 74 -13.93 -2.06 -10.99
N GLY A 75 -13.62 -2.65 -12.15
CA GLY A 75 -12.87 -3.90 -12.23
C GLY A 75 -11.46 -3.76 -11.65
N GLY A 76 -10.78 -2.65 -11.94
CA GLY A 76 -9.46 -2.32 -11.38
C GLY A 76 -9.50 -2.17 -9.87
N ALA A 77 -10.51 -1.48 -9.32
CA ALA A 77 -10.71 -1.33 -7.89
C ALA A 77 -10.94 -2.68 -7.20
N VAL A 78 -11.82 -3.52 -7.74
CA VAL A 78 -12.12 -4.86 -7.19
C VAL A 78 -10.90 -5.78 -7.26
N ALA A 79 -10.17 -5.76 -8.37
CA ALA A 79 -8.95 -6.54 -8.51
C ALA A 79 -7.85 -6.04 -7.56
N GLY A 80 -7.69 -4.73 -7.41
CA GLY A 80 -6.76 -4.12 -6.46
C GLY A 80 -7.11 -4.44 -5.01
N LEU A 81 -8.40 -4.41 -4.65
CA LEU A 81 -8.90 -4.88 -3.36
C LEU A 81 -8.51 -6.34 -3.13
N GLY A 82 -8.67 -7.19 -4.15
CA GLY A 82 -8.29 -8.60 -4.09
C GLY A 82 -6.79 -8.80 -3.86
N VAL A 83 -5.94 -8.05 -4.58
CA VAL A 83 -4.48 -8.08 -4.40
C VAL A 83 -4.10 -7.68 -2.97
N GLY A 84 -4.64 -6.57 -2.48
CA GLY A 84 -4.32 -6.10 -1.13
C GLY A 84 -4.83 -7.06 -0.04
N ALA A 85 -6.07 -7.55 -0.16
CA ALA A 85 -6.72 -8.35 0.89
C ALA A 85 -6.28 -9.81 0.90
N PHE A 86 -6.01 -10.40 -0.26
CA PHE A 86 -5.73 -11.83 -0.40
C PHE A 86 -4.29 -12.15 -0.78
N LEU A 87 -3.46 -11.17 -1.14
CA LEU A 87 -2.02 -11.38 -1.37
C LEU A 87 -1.16 -10.62 -0.35
N VAL A 88 -1.34 -9.30 -0.25
CA VAL A 88 -0.46 -8.46 0.59
C VAL A 88 -0.74 -8.66 2.08
N MET A 89 -1.99 -8.49 2.52
CA MET A 89 -2.37 -8.60 3.93
C MET A 89 -2.01 -9.98 4.54
N PRO A 90 -2.23 -11.13 3.88
CA PRO A 90 -1.83 -12.43 4.43
C PRO A 90 -0.31 -12.55 4.61
N TRP A 91 0.47 -12.04 3.67
CA TRP A 91 1.94 -12.02 3.77
C TRP A 91 2.41 -11.14 4.93
N VAL A 92 1.82 -9.96 5.10
CA VAL A 92 2.08 -9.07 6.24
C VAL A 92 1.71 -9.76 7.55
N ALA A 93 0.52 -10.35 7.63
CA ALA A 93 0.04 -11.05 8.82
C ALA A 93 0.98 -12.20 9.23
N MET A 94 1.40 -13.02 8.27
CA MET A 94 2.33 -14.13 8.49
C MET A 94 3.68 -13.61 9.00
N ASN A 95 4.29 -12.64 8.31
CA ASN A 95 5.59 -12.10 8.69
C ASN A 95 5.55 -11.44 10.08
N TYR A 96 4.48 -10.73 10.39
CA TYR A 96 4.30 -10.07 11.69
C TYR A 96 4.06 -11.07 12.82
N ALA A 97 3.34 -12.16 12.56
CA ALA A 97 3.18 -13.24 13.52
C ALA A 97 4.53 -13.90 13.86
N PHE A 98 5.35 -14.22 12.85
CA PHE A 98 6.70 -14.75 13.08
C PHE A 98 7.61 -13.75 13.79
N ALA A 99 7.45 -12.46 13.52
CA ALA A 99 8.19 -11.38 14.19
C ALA A 99 7.60 -10.98 15.55
N LEU A 100 6.61 -11.71 16.08
CA LEU A 100 5.94 -11.45 17.36
C LEU A 100 5.42 -10.01 17.51
N ARG A 101 4.96 -9.41 16.40
CA ARG A 101 4.35 -8.07 16.40
C ARG A 101 2.92 -8.14 16.90
N LYS A 102 2.41 -7.02 17.44
CA LYS A 102 1.02 -6.97 17.91
C LYS A 102 0.06 -7.18 16.72
N PRO A 103 -1.00 -8.01 16.86
CA PRO A 103 -1.97 -8.23 15.77
C PRO A 103 -2.64 -6.95 15.26
N SER A 104 -2.76 -5.93 16.11
CA SER A 104 -3.25 -4.61 15.72
C SER A 104 -2.38 -3.94 14.64
N LEU A 105 -1.08 -4.23 14.60
CA LEU A 105 -0.19 -3.71 13.55
C LEU A 105 -0.55 -4.31 12.19
N THR A 106 -0.84 -5.61 12.14
CA THR A 106 -1.34 -6.27 10.91
C THR A 106 -2.63 -5.65 10.41
N VAL A 107 -3.54 -5.26 11.31
CA VAL A 107 -4.78 -4.58 10.91
C VAL A 107 -4.49 -3.20 10.33
N ILE A 108 -3.68 -2.39 11.01
CA ILE A 108 -3.37 -1.02 10.57
C ILE A 108 -2.64 -1.02 9.22
N ASP A 109 -1.58 -1.83 9.10
CA ASP A 109 -0.73 -1.87 7.92
C ASP A 109 -1.40 -2.67 6.77
N GLY A 110 -2.19 -3.67 7.13
CA GLY A 110 -3.02 -4.44 6.20
C GLY A 110 -4.12 -3.59 5.57
N VAL A 111 -4.86 -2.79 6.35
CA VAL A 111 -5.88 -1.86 5.80
C VAL A 111 -5.23 -0.85 4.86
N ASN A 112 -4.05 -0.32 5.21
CA ASN A 112 -3.30 0.54 4.32
C ASN A 112 -2.99 -0.15 2.98
N ALA A 113 -2.49 -1.38 3.03
CA ALA A 113 -2.18 -2.15 1.82
C ALA A 113 -3.43 -2.44 0.98
N VAL A 114 -4.53 -2.84 1.62
CA VAL A 114 -5.81 -3.13 0.96
C VAL A 114 -6.35 -1.91 0.23
N VAL A 115 -6.47 -0.79 0.93
CA VAL A 115 -7.03 0.44 0.36
C VAL A 115 -6.07 1.05 -0.66
N GLY A 116 -4.76 1.03 -0.38
CA GLY A 116 -3.73 1.47 -1.32
C GLY A 116 -3.78 0.73 -2.64
N CYS A 117 -3.83 -0.62 -2.62
CA CYS A 117 -3.99 -1.43 -3.83
C CYS A 117 -5.34 -1.19 -4.53
N THR A 118 -6.42 -0.99 -3.78
CA THR A 118 -7.75 -0.66 -4.34
C THR A 118 -7.70 0.65 -5.14
N ILE A 119 -7.16 1.72 -4.53
CA ILE A 119 -6.98 3.03 -5.18
C ILE A 119 -6.08 2.90 -6.39
N MET A 120 -4.95 2.21 -6.26
CA MET A 120 -4.00 2.00 -7.35
C MET A 120 -4.64 1.30 -8.55
N GLY A 121 -5.39 0.22 -8.31
CA GLY A 121 -6.10 -0.52 -9.36
C GLY A 121 -7.16 0.33 -10.06
N ALA A 122 -7.91 1.15 -9.31
CA ALA A 122 -8.88 2.08 -9.86
C ALA A 122 -8.22 3.14 -10.77
N VAL A 123 -7.14 3.78 -10.28
CA VAL A 123 -6.42 4.83 -11.00
C VAL A 123 -5.76 4.30 -12.27
N LEU A 124 -5.18 3.08 -12.23
CA LEU A 124 -4.59 2.44 -13.41
C LEU A 124 -5.58 2.18 -14.54
N ASN A 125 -6.89 2.12 -14.24
CA ASN A 125 -7.96 1.84 -15.21
C ASN A 125 -8.88 3.06 -15.45
N ALA A 126 -8.44 4.26 -15.07
CA ALA A 126 -9.23 5.49 -15.21
C ALA A 126 -8.99 6.24 -16.53
N PHE A 127 -7.89 5.96 -17.25
CA PHE A 127 -7.49 6.66 -18.47
C PHE A 127 -6.53 5.85 -19.33
#